data_AF-A0A0A2B316-F1
#
_entry.id   AF-A0A0A2B316-F1
#
_cell.length_a   1.000
_cell.length_b   1.000
_cell.length_c   1.000
_cell.angle_alpha   90.00
_cell.angle_beta   90.00
_cell.angle_gamma   90.00
#
_symmetry.space_group_name_H-M   'P 1'
#
loop_
_entity.id
_entity.type
_entity.pdbx_description
1 polymer ?
#
loop_
_entity_poly.entity_id
_entity_poly.type
_entity_poly.pdbx_seq_one_letter_code
_entity_poly.pdbx_strand_id
1 'polypeptide(L)' 'MNIWTKDNIINYTSDPDEANDKKYPKELQIARKALREEDQAAKKDGGTVDWNYLLTRMD' A
#
# COMPACT_ATOMS: atom_id res chain seq x y z
N MET A 1 11.69 6.34 5.35
CA MET A 1 11.36 6.02 3.94
C MET A 1 9.96 6.55 3.68
N ASN A 2 9.74 7.30 2.61
CA ASN A 2 8.39 7.72 2.25
C ASN A 2 7.65 6.53 1.61
N ILE A 3 6.66 5.97 2.31
CA ILE A 3 5.87 4.84 1.80
C ILE A 3 4.71 5.31 0.91
N TRP A 4 4.28 6.57 1.08
CA TRP A 4 3.19 7.21 0.34
C TRP A 4 3.69 7.81 -0.96
N THR A 5 4.26 6.97 -1.83
CA THR A 5 4.60 7.33 -3.21
C THR A 5 3.63 6.67 -4.18
N LYS A 6 3.40 7.29 -5.34
CA LYS A 6 2.58 6.70 -6.41
C LYS A 6 3.03 5.28 -6.74
N ASP A 7 4.32 5.07 -6.93
CA ASP A 7 4.88 3.76 -7.29
C ASP A 7 4.61 2.69 -6.23
N ASN A 8 4.76 3.02 -4.94
CA ASN A 8 4.51 2.08 -3.86
C ASN A 8 3.02 1.73 -3.76
N ILE A 9 2.14 2.72 -3.91
CA ILE A 9 0.68 2.50 -3.88
C ILE A 9 0.25 1.67 -5.08
N ILE A 10 0.71 1.98 -6.29
CA ILE A 10 0.39 1.19 -7.49
C ILE A 10 0.90 -0.24 -7.32
N ASN A 11 2.13 -0.41 -6.83
CA ASN A 11 2.71 -1.73 -6.60
C ASN A 11 1.89 -2.55 -5.59
N TYR A 12 1.51 -1.94 -4.47
CA TYR A 12 0.70 -2.60 -3.45
C TYR A 12 -0.69 -2.93 -3.96
N THR A 13 -1.40 -1.97 -4.54
CA THR A 13 -2.79 -2.15 -5.02
C THR A 13 -2.92 -3.13 -6.17
N SER A 14 -1.87 -3.32 -6.98
CA SER A 14 -1.84 -4.31 -8.06
C SER A 14 -1.71 -5.75 -7.56
N ASP A 15 -1.12 -5.95 -6.39
CA ASP A 15 -0.93 -7.26 -5.77
C ASP A 15 -0.89 -7.10 -4.24
N PRO A 16 -2.03 -6.99 -3.54
CA PRO A 16 -2.04 -6.59 -2.12
C PRO A 16 -1.71 -7.72 -1.14
N ASP A 17 -1.68 -8.97 -1.60
CA ASP A 17 -1.48 -10.16 -0.77
C ASP A 17 -0.05 -10.23 -0.21
N GLU A 18 0.06 -10.45 1.10
CA GLU A 18 1.34 -10.63 1.80
C GLU A 18 2.11 -11.85 1.27
N ALA A 19 1.42 -12.91 0.84
CA ALA A 19 2.05 -14.12 0.30
C ALA A 19 2.94 -13.82 -0.93
N ASN A 20 2.66 -12.71 -1.62
CA ASN A 20 3.38 -12.29 -2.80
C ASN A 20 4.55 -11.34 -2.52
N ASP A 21 4.69 -10.82 -1.29
CA ASP A 21 5.72 -9.84 -0.93
C ASP A 21 7.15 -10.35 -1.21
N LYS A 22 7.37 -11.67 -1.05
CA LYS A 22 8.67 -12.32 -1.34
C LYS A 22 9.17 -12.13 -2.78
N LYS A 23 8.29 -11.76 -3.72
CA LYS A 23 8.64 -11.50 -5.13
C LYS A 23 9.29 -10.13 -5.35
N TYR A 24 9.17 -9.23 -4.37
CA TYR A 24 9.62 -7.84 -4.48
C TYR A 24 10.92 -7.60 -3.70
N PRO A 25 11.74 -6.60 -4.07
CA PRO A 25 12.88 -6.14 -3.27
C PRO A 25 12.51 -5.77 -1.84
N LYS A 26 13.45 -5.91 -0.89
CA LYS A 26 13.23 -5.63 0.55
C LYS A 26 12.64 -4.24 0.82
N GLU A 27 13.06 -3.23 0.09
CA GLU A 27 12.53 -1.87 0.25
C GLU A 27 11.04 -1.79 -0.11
N LEU A 28 10.62 -2.45 -1.18
CA LEU A 28 9.21 -2.55 -1.56
C LEU A 28 8.41 -3.42 -0.60
N GLN A 29 9.00 -4.50 -0.06
CA GLN A 29 8.35 -5.31 0.98
C GLN A 29 7.99 -4.47 2.21
N ILE A 30 8.88 -3.57 2.64
CA ILE A 30 8.63 -2.66 3.76
C ILE A 30 7.47 -1.72 3.44
N ALA A 31 7.46 -1.10 2.25
CA ALA A 31 6.40 -0.20 1.83
C ALA A 31 5.04 -0.91 1.73
N ARG A 32 5.01 -2.11 1.12
CA ARG A 32 3.80 -2.93 0.96
C ARG A 32 3.22 -3.35 2.31
N LYS A 33 4.07 -3.77 3.25
CA LYS A 33 3.64 -4.12 4.60
C LYS A 33 2.98 -2.93 5.31
N ALA A 34 3.61 -1.76 5.26
CA ALA A 34 3.07 -0.57 5.90
C ALA A 34 1.73 -0.12 5.27
N LEU A 35 1.63 -0.12 3.94
CA LEU A 35 0.38 0.21 3.24
C LEU A 35 -0.75 -0.78 3.57
N ARG A 36 -0.41 -2.06 3.74
CA ARG A 36 -1.37 -3.09 4.18
C ARG A 36 -1.84 -2.87 5.60
N GLU A 37 -0.96 -2.49 6.51
CA GLU A 37 -1.33 -2.16 7.90
C GLU A 37 -2.33 -0.99 7.95
N GLU A 38 -2.13 0.04 7.13
CA GLU A 38 -3.07 1.16 6.98
C GLU A 38 -4.44 0.72 6.40
N ASP A 39 -4.43 -0.13 5.38
CA ASP A 39 -5.65 -0.70 4.80
C ASP A 39 -6.46 -1.48 5.85
N GLN A 40 -5.77 -2.31 6.65
CA GLN A 40 -6.39 -3.10 7.71
C GLN A 40 -6.89 -2.24 8.88
N ALA A 41 -6.15 -1.18 9.24
CA ALA A 41 -6.59 -0.22 10.24
C ALA A 41 -7.87 0.49 9.81
N ALA A 42 -7.92 1.00 8.58
CA ALA A 42 -9.12 1.64 8.03
C ALA A 42 -10.31 0.68 8.02
N LYS A 43 -10.12 -0.58 7.64
CA LYS A 43 -11.15 -1.62 7.66
C LYS A 43 -11.66 -1.94 9.06
N LYS A 44 -10.76 -1.97 10.05
CA LYS A 44 -11.12 -2.20 11.45
C LYS A 44 -12.02 -1.10 12.01
N ASP A 45 -11.82 0.12 11.54
CA ASP A 45 -12.64 1.29 11.92
C ASP A 45 -13.91 1.43 11.05
N GLY A 46 -14.21 0.44 10.19
CA GLY A 46 -15.40 0.41 9.34
C GLY A 46 -15.27 1.19 8.03
N GLY A 47 -14.06 1.65 7.70
CA GLY A 47 -13.75 2.38 6.47
C GLY A 47 -12.98 1.54 5.44
N THR A 48 -12.48 2.22 4.41
CA THR A 48 -11.56 1.68 3.40
C THR A 48 -10.68 2.82 2.92
N VAL A 49 -9.41 2.53 2.60
CA VAL A 49 -8.52 3.54 2.03
C VAL A 49 -8.89 3.77 0.56
N ASP A 50 -9.18 5.02 0.20
CA ASP A 50 -9.41 5.40 -1.20
C ASP A 50 -8.07 5.61 -1.91
N TRP A 51 -7.51 4.51 -2.40
CA TRP A 51 -6.24 4.50 -3.11
C TRP A 51 -6.26 5.35 -4.38
N ASN A 52 -7.39 5.37 -5.10
CA ASN A 52 -7.53 6.16 -6.33
C ASN A 52 -7.47 7.65 -6.02
N TYR A 53 -8.17 8.09 -4.98
CA TYR A 53 -8.11 9.49 -4.53
C TYR A 53 -6.68 9.90 -4.17
N LEU A 54 -5.95 9.07 -3.42
CA LEU A 54 -4.55 9.32 -3.08
C LEU A 54 -3.68 9.44 -4.34
N LEU A 55 -3.82 8.51 -5.29
CA LEU A 55 -3.06 8.53 -6.54
C LEU A 55 -3.31 9.79 -7.38
N THR A 56 -4.54 10.30 -7.40
CA THR A 56 -4.88 11.53 -8.16
C THR A 56 -4.34 12.83 -7.53
N ARG A 57 -3.96 12.80 -6.25
CA ARG A 57 -3.51 13.99 -5.50
C ARG A 57 -2.02 14.02 -5.20
N MET A 58 -1.34 12.90 -5.36
CA MET A 58 0.11 12.87 -5.28
C MET A 58 0.68 13.57 -6.52
N ASP A 59 1.73 14.37 -6.34
CA ASP A 59 2.50 14.97 -7.43
C ASP A 59 3.43 13.93 -8.08
#